data_AF-A0A1S9CEY6-F1
#
_entry.id   AF-A0A1S9CEY6-F1
#
_cell.length_a   1.000
_cell.length_b   1.000
_cell.length_c   1.000
_cell.angle_alpha   90.00
_cell.angle_beta   90.00
_cell.angle_gamma   90.00
#
_symmetry.space_group_name_H-M   'P 1'
#
loop_
_entity.id
_entity.type
_entity.pdbx_description
1 polymer ?
#
loop_
_entity_poly.entity_id
_entity_poly.type
_entity_poly.pdbx_seq_one_letter_code
_entity_poly.pdbx_strand_id
1 'polypeptide(L)'
;MQEKFEAQKIKEINENELKYGDELRENYGEDIIKQSNAKIKKMDKKEYQRINELLDAININLREGLRIGSASSEGAQKACQYHEELLRLTWPNGSYSKESQLALVSNFVEDERFRDYYEKIAKGCTEFFAKATEIYCKQ
;
A
#
# COMPACT_ATOMS: atom_id res chain seq x y z
N MET A 1 26.25 -5.47 -8.88
CA MET A 1 24.79 -5.62 -9.11
C MET A 1 23.98 -5.70 -7.82
N GLN A 2 24.51 -6.32 -6.74
CA GLN A 2 23.83 -6.34 -5.44
C GLN A 2 23.92 -4.99 -4.71
N GLU A 3 25.09 -4.34 -4.68
CA GLU A 3 25.24 -3.01 -4.06
C GLU A 3 24.34 -1.93 -4.67
N LYS A 4 24.16 -1.93 -6.00
CA LYS A 4 23.24 -0.99 -6.68
C LYS A 4 21.78 -1.20 -6.24
N PHE A 5 21.38 -2.46 -6.03
CA PHE A 5 20.04 -2.81 -5.56
C PHE A 5 19.84 -2.41 -4.09
N GLU A 6 20.82 -2.68 -3.23
CA GLU A 6 20.79 -2.23 -1.83
C GLU A 6 20.73 -0.71 -1.71
N ALA A 7 21.52 0.01 -2.51
CA ALA A 7 21.50 1.47 -2.57
C ALA A 7 20.14 2.01 -3.04
N GLN A 8 19.51 1.33 -4.02
CA GLN A 8 18.17 1.69 -4.48
C GLN A 8 17.13 1.52 -3.38
N LYS A 9 17.10 0.38 -2.67
CA LYS A 9 16.18 0.15 -1.55
C LYS A 9 16.32 1.22 -0.47
N ILE A 10 17.55 1.56 -0.09
CA ILE A 10 17.81 2.59 0.93
C ILE A 10 17.29 3.96 0.45
N LYS A 11 17.49 4.29 -0.83
CA LYS A 11 16.97 5.54 -1.40
C LYS A 11 15.45 5.59 -1.33
N GLU A 12 14.75 4.52 -1.72
CA GLU A 12 13.29 4.45 -1.69
C GLU A 12 12.74 4.51 -0.26
N ILE A 13 13.37 3.83 0.70
CA ILE A 13 13.03 3.95 2.13
C ILE A 13 13.19 5.41 2.61
N ASN A 14 14.31 6.06 2.30
CA ASN A 14 14.56 7.44 2.72
C ASN A 14 13.57 8.43 2.09
N GLU A 15 13.22 8.24 0.81
CA GLU A 15 12.21 9.05 0.15
C GLU A 15 10.83 8.86 0.77
N ASN A 16 10.49 7.62 1.17
CA ASN A 16 9.26 7.32 1.87
C ASN A 16 9.22 7.94 3.28
N GLU A 17 10.32 7.84 4.04
CA GLU A 17 10.48 8.46 5.36
C GLU A 17 10.36 9.98 5.31
N LEU A 18 10.99 10.62 4.32
CA LEU A 18 10.93 12.07 4.14
C LEU A 18 9.54 12.56 3.73
N LYS A 19 8.80 11.75 2.96
CA LYS A 19 7.47 12.13 2.48
C LYS A 19 6.37 11.80 3.48
N TYR A 20 6.45 10.66 4.15
CA TYR A 20 5.32 10.08 4.89
C TYR A 20 5.67 9.67 6.33
N GLY A 21 6.95 9.72 6.73
CA GLY A 21 7.40 9.12 7.98
C GLY A 21 6.71 9.68 9.22
N ASP A 22 6.49 10.99 9.28
CA ASP A 22 5.89 11.63 10.47
C ASP A 22 4.43 11.23 10.66
N GLU A 23 3.63 11.23 9.59
CA GLU A 23 2.22 10.82 9.65
C GLU A 23 2.06 9.32 9.86
N LEU A 24 2.96 8.52 9.28
CA LEU A 24 2.99 7.09 9.54
C LEU A 24 3.36 6.81 11.01
N ARG A 25 4.21 7.62 11.63
CA ARG A 25 4.53 7.53 13.06
C ARG A 25 3.36 7.97 13.95
N GLU A 26 2.62 9.01 13.58
CA GLU A 26 1.42 9.43 14.31
C GLU A 26 0.32 8.36 14.26
N ASN A 27 0.14 7.72 13.11
CA ASN A 27 -0.92 6.71 12.91
C ASN A 27 -0.55 5.30 13.41
N TYR A 28 0.71 4.89 13.29
CA TYR A 28 1.15 3.50 13.54
C TYR A 28 2.25 3.37 14.60
N GLY A 29 2.88 4.48 15.00
CA GLY A 29 3.97 4.48 15.98
C GLY A 29 5.35 4.22 15.38
N GLU A 30 6.35 4.84 15.99
CA GLU A 30 7.78 4.76 15.66
C GLU A 30 8.26 3.31 15.45
N ASP A 31 7.85 2.40 16.33
CA ASP A 31 8.36 1.03 16.35
C ASP A 31 7.87 0.22 15.15
N ILE A 32 6.65 0.47 14.66
CA ILE A 32 6.13 -0.22 13.46
C ILE A 32 6.89 0.26 12.22
N ILE A 33 7.13 1.57 12.11
CA ILE A 33 7.83 2.16 10.97
C ILE A 33 9.29 1.70 10.91
N LYS A 34 10.00 1.73 12.05
CA LYS A 34 11.38 1.21 12.13
C LYS A 34 11.48 -0.25 11.71
N GLN A 35 10.56 -1.10 12.19
CA GLN A 35 10.57 -2.52 11.87
C GLN A 35 10.20 -2.78 10.41
N SER A 36 9.25 -2.04 9.84
CA SER A 36 8.89 -2.08 8.42
C SER A 36 10.11 -1.76 7.53
N ASN A 37 10.79 -0.64 7.80
CA ASN A 37 11.99 -0.24 7.08
C ASN A 37 13.12 -1.26 7.20
N ALA A 38 13.31 -1.84 8.39
CA ALA A 38 14.29 -2.90 8.60
C ALA A 38 13.95 -4.17 7.80
N LYS A 39 12.65 -4.49 7.63
CA LYS A 39 12.18 -5.62 6.83
C LYS A 39 12.49 -5.39 5.36
N ILE A 40 12.09 -4.25 4.79
CA ILE A 40 12.36 -3.89 3.39
C ILE A 40 13.88 -3.89 3.10
N LYS A 41 14.69 -3.36 4.02
CA LYS A 41 16.15 -3.37 3.87
C LYS A 41 16.73 -4.78 3.77
N LYS A 42 16.16 -5.75 4.50
CA LYS A 42 16.60 -7.15 4.50
C LYS A 42 16.05 -7.99 3.34
N MET A 43 15.06 -7.49 2.61
CA MET A 43 14.44 -8.25 1.52
C MET A 43 15.42 -8.58 0.42
N ASP A 44 15.32 -9.80 -0.11
CA ASP A 44 16.02 -10.19 -1.31
C ASP A 44 15.32 -9.64 -2.58
N LYS A 45 15.92 -9.90 -3.75
CA LYS A 45 15.36 -9.43 -5.02
C LYS A 45 13.99 -10.01 -5.35
N LYS A 46 13.71 -11.25 -4.95
CA LYS A 46 12.43 -11.93 -5.24
C LYS A 46 11.33 -11.35 -4.36
N GLU A 47 11.61 -11.14 -3.08
CA GLU A 47 10.69 -10.48 -2.16
C GLU A 47 10.38 -9.05 -2.62
N TYR A 48 11.40 -8.31 -3.06
CA TYR A 48 11.20 -6.97 -3.61
C TYR A 48 10.44 -6.97 -4.94
N GLN A 49 10.71 -7.94 -5.80
CA GLN A 49 9.94 -8.11 -7.03
C GLN A 49 8.47 -8.42 -6.72
N ARG A 50 8.19 -9.21 -5.67
CA ARG A 50 6.83 -9.48 -5.22
C ARG A 50 6.10 -8.21 -4.80
N ILE A 51 6.77 -7.26 -4.14
CA ILE A 51 6.20 -5.95 -3.83
C ILE A 51 5.74 -5.23 -5.11
N ASN A 52 6.61 -5.17 -6.12
CA ASN A 52 6.29 -4.49 -7.38
C ASN A 52 5.12 -5.18 -8.11
N GLU A 53 5.12 -6.52 -8.15
CA GLU A 53 4.03 -7.30 -8.74
C GLU A 53 2.69 -7.06 -8.04
N LEU A 54 2.70 -6.93 -6.70
CA LEU A 54 1.51 -6.62 -5.92
C LEU A 54 1.01 -5.21 -6.22
N LEU A 55 1.90 -4.21 -6.26
CA LEU A 55 1.55 -2.82 -6.60
C LEU A 55 0.93 -2.72 -7.99
N ASP A 56 1.52 -3.37 -8.99
CA ASP A 56 0.99 -3.41 -10.35
C ASP A 56 -0.37 -4.11 -10.41
N ALA A 57 -0.52 -5.24 -9.70
CA ALA A 57 -1.79 -5.96 -9.63
C ALA A 57 -2.89 -5.12 -8.97
N ILE A 58 -2.58 -4.38 -7.91
CA ILE A 58 -3.51 -3.43 -7.27
C ILE A 58 -3.96 -2.39 -8.30
N ASN A 59 -3.01 -1.75 -8.99
CA ASN A 59 -3.32 -0.70 -9.97
C ASN A 59 -4.21 -1.20 -11.11
N ILE A 60 -3.91 -2.38 -11.67
CA ILE A 60 -4.69 -3.00 -12.75
C ILE A 60 -6.12 -3.30 -12.29
N ASN A 61 -6.25 -3.91 -11.10
CA ASN A 61 -7.55 -4.32 -10.58
C ASN A 61 -8.42 -3.13 -10.13
N LEU A 62 -7.82 -2.07 -9.59
CA LEU A 62 -8.52 -0.83 -9.27
C LEU A 62 -9.06 -0.16 -10.54
N ARG A 63 -8.23 -0.07 -11.59
CA ARG A 63 -8.65 0.48 -12.88
C ARG A 63 -9.81 -0.31 -13.47
N GLU A 64 -9.76 -1.64 -13.41
CA GLU A 64 -10.84 -2.49 -13.90
C GLU A 64 -12.12 -2.35 -13.07
N GLY A 65 -12.01 -2.35 -11.74
CA GLY A 65 -13.13 -2.13 -10.83
C GLY A 65 -13.82 -0.79 -11.07
N LEU A 66 -13.05 0.27 -11.30
CA LEU A 66 -13.55 1.60 -11.67
C LEU A 66 -14.27 1.59 -13.02
N ARG A 67 -13.72 0.88 -14.02
CA ARG A 67 -14.35 0.74 -15.34
C ARG A 67 -15.72 0.07 -15.26
N ILE A 68 -15.85 -0.92 -14.37
CA ILE A 68 -17.13 -1.60 -14.06
C ILE A 68 -18.03 -0.68 -13.22
N GLY A 69 -17.44 0.23 -12.42
CA GLY A 69 -18.15 1.16 -11.55
C GLY A 69 -18.64 0.54 -10.24
N SER A 70 -18.09 -0.61 -9.84
CA SER A 70 -18.51 -1.33 -8.63
C SER A 70 -17.34 -1.63 -7.70
N ALA A 71 -17.38 -1.04 -6.50
CA ALA A 71 -16.39 -1.25 -5.43
C ALA A 71 -16.48 -2.66 -4.81
N SER A 72 -17.58 -3.39 -5.02
CA SER A 72 -17.73 -4.80 -4.63
C SER A 72 -17.44 -5.78 -5.77
N SER A 73 -17.00 -5.28 -6.94
CA SER A 73 -16.60 -6.16 -8.05
C SER A 73 -15.43 -7.07 -7.65
N GLU A 74 -15.32 -8.22 -8.32
CA GLU A 74 -14.24 -9.16 -8.09
C GLU A 74 -12.86 -8.50 -8.23
N GLY A 75 -12.68 -7.62 -9.23
CA GLY A 75 -11.45 -6.84 -9.39
C GLY A 75 -11.17 -5.92 -8.21
N ALA A 76 -12.15 -5.12 -7.78
CA ALA A 76 -11.98 -4.21 -6.65
C ALA A 76 -11.63 -4.95 -5.34
N GLN A 77 -12.26 -6.10 -5.10
CA GLN A 77 -11.99 -6.93 -3.93
C GLN A 77 -10.63 -7.64 -4.02
N LYS A 78 -10.20 -8.08 -5.22
CA LYS A 78 -8.84 -8.58 -5.45
C LYS A 78 -7.77 -7.51 -5.20
N ALA A 79 -8.02 -6.26 -5.58
CA ALA A 79 -7.10 -5.17 -5.25
C ALA A 79 -6.92 -5.01 -3.74
N CYS A 80 -8.01 -5.10 -2.97
CA CYS A 80 -7.96 -5.04 -1.50
C CYS A 80 -7.17 -6.22 -0.91
N GLN A 81 -7.35 -7.41 -1.46
CA GLN A 81 -6.60 -8.61 -1.05
C GLN A 81 -5.10 -8.51 -1.38
N TYR A 82 -4.73 -8.00 -2.56
CA TYR A 82 -3.32 -7.78 -2.89
C TYR A 82 -2.69 -6.70 -2.01
N HIS A 83 -3.46 -5.68 -1.63
CA HIS A 83 -3.02 -4.68 -0.67
C HIS A 83 -2.82 -5.29 0.73
N GLU A 84 -3.70 -6.20 1.18
CA GLU A 84 -3.46 -6.99 2.39
C GLU A 84 -2.13 -7.75 2.32
N GLU A 85 -1.86 -8.46 1.22
CA GLU A 85 -0.62 -9.21 1.05
C GLU A 85 0.61 -8.28 1.09
N LEU A 86 0.52 -7.12 0.43
CA LEU A 86 1.55 -6.10 0.44
C LEU A 86 1.84 -5.58 1.86
N LEU A 87 0.80 -5.28 2.64
CA LEU A 87 0.94 -4.82 4.02
C LEU A 87 1.54 -5.92 4.90
N ARG A 88 1.09 -7.17 4.78
CA ARG A 88 1.69 -8.29 5.53
C ARG A 88 3.16 -8.51 5.14
N LEU A 89 3.51 -8.31 3.87
CA LEU A 89 4.87 -8.47 3.38
C LEU A 89 5.79 -7.36 3.91
N THR A 90 5.31 -6.12 3.98
CA THR A 90 6.13 -4.94 4.34
C THR A 90 6.09 -4.62 5.83
N TRP A 91 4.96 -4.81 6.50
CA TRP A 91 4.78 -4.50 7.92
C TRP A 91 5.35 -5.59 8.83
N PRO A 92 5.59 -5.27 10.12
CA PRO A 92 5.98 -6.25 11.11
C PRO A 92 4.90 -7.33 11.28
N ASN A 93 5.34 -8.55 11.57
CA ASN A 93 4.41 -9.66 11.76
C ASN A 93 3.48 -9.37 12.93
N GLY A 94 2.17 -9.52 12.72
CA GLY A 94 1.14 -9.23 13.74
C GLY A 94 0.66 -7.78 13.78
N SER A 95 1.25 -6.86 13.01
CA SER A 95 0.79 -5.46 12.93
C SER A 95 -0.38 -5.25 11.96
N TYR A 96 -0.57 -6.16 11.01
CA TYR A 96 -1.67 -6.08 10.06
C TYR A 96 -2.99 -6.54 10.68
N SER A 97 -4.04 -5.77 10.46
CA SER A 97 -5.43 -6.16 10.63
C SER A 97 -6.28 -5.51 9.53
N LYS A 98 -7.52 -6.00 9.34
CA LYS A 98 -8.45 -5.39 8.39
C LYS A 98 -8.76 -3.93 8.78
N GLU A 99 -8.82 -3.65 10.07
CA GLU A 99 -9.04 -2.30 10.61
C GLU A 99 -7.86 -1.37 10.30
N SER A 100 -6.62 -1.85 10.42
CA SER A 100 -5.44 -1.02 10.12
C SER A 100 -5.29 -0.77 8.61
N GLN A 101 -5.69 -1.71 7.76
CA GLN A 101 -5.82 -1.47 6.31
C GLN A 101 -6.90 -0.43 6.00
N LEU A 102 -8.09 -0.54 6.61
CA LEU A 102 -9.16 0.42 6.39
C LEU A 102 -8.77 1.82 6.84
N ALA A 103 -8.17 1.95 8.03
CA ALA A 103 -7.67 3.24 8.51
C ALA A 103 -6.63 3.84 7.55
N LEU A 104 -5.70 3.02 7.06
CA LEU A 104 -4.68 3.46 6.09
C LEU A 104 -5.31 4.03 4.81
N VAL A 105 -6.17 3.23 4.17
CA VAL A 105 -6.73 3.60 2.86
C VAL A 105 -7.74 4.74 2.99
N SER A 106 -8.45 4.85 4.12
CA SER A 106 -9.36 5.99 4.38
C SER A 106 -8.59 7.29 4.45
N ASN A 107 -7.42 7.29 5.10
CA ASN A 107 -6.56 8.48 5.19
C ASN A 107 -6.01 8.91 3.83
N PHE A 108 -5.90 8.02 2.84
CA PHE A 108 -5.45 8.39 1.49
C PHE A 108 -6.38 9.40 0.81
N VAL A 109 -7.66 9.44 1.19
CA VAL A 109 -8.63 10.40 0.66
C VAL A 109 -8.34 11.81 1.19
N GLU A 110 -7.87 11.91 2.44
CA GLU A 110 -7.56 13.17 3.12
C GLU A 110 -6.14 13.66 2.82
N ASP A 111 -5.20 12.76 2.60
CA ASP A 111 -3.83 13.09 2.22
C ASP A 111 -3.69 13.29 0.70
N GLU A 112 -3.52 14.55 0.30
CA GLU A 112 -3.40 14.94 -1.12
C GLU A 112 -2.28 14.20 -1.86
N ARG A 113 -1.21 13.76 -1.18
CA ARG A 113 -0.09 13.06 -1.82
C ARG A 113 -0.48 11.65 -2.24
N PHE A 114 -1.22 10.92 -1.39
CA PHE A 114 -1.75 9.60 -1.74
C PHE A 114 -2.89 9.73 -2.75
N ARG A 115 -3.78 10.73 -2.56
CA ARG A 115 -4.82 11.03 -3.52
C ARG A 115 -4.25 11.26 -4.91
N ASP A 116 -3.25 12.12 -5.06
CA ASP A 116 -2.60 12.40 -6.35
C ASP A 116 -1.91 11.17 -6.96
N TYR A 117 -1.42 10.23 -6.14
CA TYR A 117 -0.85 8.98 -6.64
C TYR A 117 -1.91 8.09 -7.27
N TYR A 118 -3.03 7.85 -6.57
CA TYR A 118 -4.10 6.98 -7.07
C TYR A 118 -4.94 7.65 -8.17
N GLU A 119 -5.13 8.97 -8.14
CA GLU A 119 -5.82 9.72 -9.20
C GLU A 119 -5.10 9.63 -10.56
N LYS A 120 -3.78 9.36 -10.57
CA LYS A 120 -3.04 9.08 -11.83
C LYS A 120 -3.45 7.76 -12.46
N ILE A 121 -3.99 6.82 -11.70
CA ILE A 121 -4.46 5.53 -12.22
C ILE A 121 -5.75 5.74 -13.02
N ALA A 122 -6.70 6.43 -12.42
CA ALA A 122 -7.97 6.87 -12.99
C ALA A 122 -8.62 7.90 -12.05
N LYS A 123 -9.47 8.77 -12.61
CA LYS A 123 -10.20 9.77 -11.83
C LYS A 123 -11.14 9.11 -10.80
N GLY A 124 -11.08 9.55 -9.54
CA GLY A 124 -11.86 9.03 -8.42
C GLY A 124 -11.37 7.68 -7.90
N CYS A 125 -10.13 7.30 -8.20
CA CYS A 125 -9.58 6.01 -7.81
C CYS A 125 -9.34 5.91 -6.31
N THR A 126 -8.99 7.03 -5.68
CA THR A 126 -8.69 7.06 -4.25
C THR A 126 -9.94 6.74 -3.43
N GLU A 127 -11.04 7.45 -3.70
CA GLU A 127 -12.33 7.23 -3.04
C GLU A 127 -12.90 5.85 -3.37
N PHE A 128 -12.72 5.39 -4.62
CA PHE A 128 -13.11 4.04 -5.01
C PHE A 128 -12.37 2.96 -4.22
N PHE A 129 -11.07 3.13 -4.02
CA PHE A 129 -10.26 2.18 -3.27
C PHE A 129 -10.63 2.17 -1.78
N ALA A 130 -10.87 3.33 -1.17
CA ALA A 130 -11.36 3.44 0.19
C ALA A 130 -12.71 2.70 0.36
N LYS A 131 -13.65 2.91 -0.56
CA LYS A 131 -14.95 2.22 -0.56
C LYS A 131 -14.82 0.70 -0.76
N ALA A 132 -13.94 0.27 -1.66
CA ALA A 132 -13.69 -1.15 -1.89
C ALA A 132 -13.10 -1.81 -0.63
N THR A 133 -12.19 -1.12 0.05
CA THR A 133 -11.55 -1.55 1.30
C THR A 133 -12.57 -1.64 2.43
N GLU A 134 -13.48 -0.66 2.55
CA GLU A 134 -14.55 -0.70 3.54
C GLU A 134 -15.42 -1.97 3.38
N ILE A 135 -15.75 -2.32 2.14
CA ILE A 135 -16.53 -3.54 1.82
C ILE A 135 -15.72 -4.81 2.12
N TYR A 136 -14.42 -4.82 1.80
CA TYR A 136 -13.52 -5.95 2.06
C TYR A 136 -13.35 -6.22 3.56
N CYS A 137 -13.25 -5.16 4.35
CA CYS A 137 -13.03 -5.27 5.79
C CYS A 137 -14.28 -5.69 6.57
N LYS A 138 -15.48 -5.47 6.01
CA LYS A 138 -16.76 -5.90 6.61
C LYS A 138 -17.15 -7.36 6.29
N GLN A 139 -16.45 -8.01 5.37
CA GLN A 139 -16.65 -9.42 4.99
C GLN A 139 -15.93 -10.39 5.92
#